data_AF-A0A3B8RZ44-F1
#
_entry.id   AF-A0A3B8RZ44-F1
#
_cell.length_a   1.000
_cell.length_b   1.000
_cell.length_c   1.000
_cell.angle_alpha   90.00
_cell.angle_beta   90.00
_cell.angle_gamma   90.00
#
_symmetry.space_group_name_H-M   'P 1'
#
loop_
_entity.id
_entity.type
_entity.pdbx_description
1 polymer ?
#
loop_
_entity_poly.entity_id
_entity_poly.type
_entity_poly.pdbx_seq_one_letter_code
_entity_poly.pdbx_strand_id
1 'polypeptide(L)' 'MGSVTLTAPGNNNEGNVDIRFNVEDFLRYDWDGDITTTESEPVNTASFGHNRGNDRIIYRHEISQ' A
#
# COMPACT_ATOMS: atom_id res chain seq x y z
N MET A 1 17.14 -5.24 15.43
CA MET A 1 15.95 -5.40 14.57
C MET A 1 15.17 -4.09 14.64
N GLY A 2 14.91 -3.43 13.50
CA GLY A 2 14.12 -2.20 13.47
C GLY A 2 12.62 -2.50 13.57
N SER A 3 11.87 -1.63 14.23
CA SER A 3 10.41 -1.70 14.32
C SER A 3 9.80 -0.37 13.89
N VAL A 4 8.72 -0.41 13.10
CA VAL A 4 7.92 0.76 12.74
C VAL A 4 6.53 0.62 13.34
N THR A 5 6.01 1.69 13.95
CA THR A 5 4.66 1.72 14.52
C THR A 5 3.84 2.71 13.71
N LEU A 6 2.73 2.25 13.15
CA LEU A 6 1.85 3.04 12.29
C LEU A 6 0.46 3.12 12.92
N THR A 7 -0.24 4.23 12.69
CA THR A 7 -1.64 4.40 13.09
C THR A 7 -2.48 4.48 11.82
N ALA A 8 -3.59 3.74 11.79
CA ALA A 8 -4.51 3.76 10.67
C ALA A 8 -5.07 5.18 10.46
N PRO A 9 -5.08 5.70 9.22
CA PRO A 9 -5.63 7.02 8.93
C PRO A 9 -7.16 6.97 8.82
N GLY A 10 -7.80 8.14 8.74
CA GLY A 10 -9.23 8.29 8.44
C GLY A 10 -10.19 7.97 9.58
N ASN A 11 -11.43 8.43 9.46
CA ASN A 11 -12.46 8.32 10.52
C ASN A 11 -12.91 6.87 10.83
N ASN A 12 -12.61 5.92 9.94
CA ASN A 12 -12.96 4.50 10.08
C ASN A 12 -11.73 3.60 10.27
N ASN A 13 -10.54 4.17 10.53
CA ASN A 13 -9.26 3.45 10.45
C ASN A 13 -9.02 2.84 9.06
N GLU A 14 -9.37 3.59 8.01
CA GLU A 14 -9.24 3.22 6.62
C GLU A 14 -8.43 4.28 5.86
N GLY A 15 -7.60 3.82 4.93
CA GLY A 15 -6.81 4.69 4.07
C GLY A 15 -5.35 4.26 4.01
N ASN A 16 -4.51 5.12 3.45
CA ASN A 16 -3.11 4.82 3.14
C ASN A 16 -2.17 5.72 3.92
N VAL A 17 -1.03 5.16 4.35
CA VAL A 17 0.08 5.90 4.95
C VAL A 17 1.33 5.60 4.15
N ASP A 18 1.96 6.64 3.62
CA ASP A 18 3.26 6.52 2.99
C ASP A 18 4.35 6.45 4.05
N ILE A 19 5.27 5.51 3.85
CA ILE A 19 6.39 5.20 4.71
C ILE A 19 7.65 5.51 3.93
N ARG A 20 8.42 6.46 4.46
CA ARG A 20 9.74 6.82 3.94
C ARG A 20 10.79 6.32 4.92
N PHE A 21 11.78 5.61 4.41
CA PHE A 21 12.92 5.16 5.22
C PHE A 21 14.14 6.01 4.90
N ASN A 22 14.81 6.50 5.95
CA ASN A 22 16.16 6.99 5.78
C ASN A 22 17.07 5.77 5.60
N VAL A 23 17.54 5.59 4.38
CA VAL A 23 18.43 4.49 3.98
C VAL A 23 19.80 5.02 3.62
N GLU A 24 20.80 4.15 3.67
CA GLU A 24 22.15 4.43 3.24
C GLU A 24 22.20 4.82 1.75
N ASP A 25 23.18 5.65 1.37
CA ASP A 25 23.26 6.25 0.03
C ASP A 25 23.26 5.23 -1.11
N PHE A 26 23.76 4.01 -0.90
CA PHE A 26 23.77 2.97 -1.93
C PHE A 26 22.38 2.37 -2.23
N LEU A 27 21.40 2.59 -1.34
CA LEU A 27 19.99 2.20 -1.55
C LEU A 27 19.16 3.35 -2.13
N ARG A 28 19.71 4.56 -2.17
CA ARG A 28 19.09 5.73 -2.78
C ARG A 28 19.29 5.67 -4.28
N TYR A 29 18.24 5.31 -4.99
CA TYR A 29 18.24 5.21 -6.44
C TYR A 29 16.81 5.46 -6.96
N ASP A 30 16.71 5.95 -8.19
CA ASP A 30 15.44 6.09 -8.90
C ASP A 30 14.97 4.71 -9.39
N TRP A 31 14.25 4.01 -8.52
CA TRP A 31 13.80 2.64 -8.76
C TRP A 31 12.57 2.56 -9.68
N ASP A 32 11.79 3.64 -9.81
CA ASP A 32 10.61 3.68 -10.70
C ASP A 32 10.93 4.21 -12.11
N GLY A 33 12.09 4.84 -12.27
CA GLY A 33 12.60 5.34 -13.54
C GLY A 33 11.87 6.60 -14.02
N ASP A 34 11.12 7.26 -13.15
CA ASP A 34 10.42 8.50 -13.46
C ASP A 34 11.34 9.71 -13.27
N ILE A 35 11.93 10.15 -14.39
CA ILE A 35 12.81 11.33 -14.48
C ILE A 35 12.13 12.65 -14.08
N THR A 36 10.80 12.67 -13.91
CA THR A 36 10.07 13.84 -13.42
C THR A 36 10.04 13.93 -11.90
N THR A 37 10.38 12.85 -11.20
CA THR A 37 10.44 12.80 -9.74
C THR A 37 11.90 12.84 -9.27
N THR A 38 12.14 13.49 -8.13
CA THR A 38 13.47 13.56 -7.50
C THR A 38 13.56 12.55 -6.35
N GLU A 39 12.90 11.40 -6.48
CA GLU A 39 12.76 10.44 -5.38
C GLU A 39 14.09 9.70 -5.18
N SER A 40 14.84 10.13 -4.17
CA SER A 40 16.06 9.47 -3.71
C SER A 40 15.83 8.61 -2.47
N GLU A 41 14.64 8.68 -1.87
CA GLU A 41 14.27 7.90 -0.68
C GLU A 41 13.24 6.84 -1.07
N PRO A 42 13.39 5.58 -0.65
CA PRO A 42 12.40 4.55 -0.94
C PRO A 42 11.09 4.88 -0.21
N VAL A 43 10.01 4.95 -0.98
CA VAL A 43 8.64 5.16 -0.48
C VAL A 43 7.85 3.84 -0.59
N ASN A 44 7.18 3.47 0.48
CA ASN A 44 6.26 2.33 0.52
C ASN A 44 4.91 2.81 1.04
N THR A 45 3.81 2.15 0.66
CA THR A 45 2.48 2.51 1.15
C THR A 45 1.90 1.39 2.00
N ALA A 46 1.48 1.71 3.23
CA ALA A 46 0.69 0.83 4.08
C ALA A 46 -0.79 1.19 4.00
N SER A 47 -1.61 0.21 3.64
CA SER A 47 -3.07 0.36 3.48
C SER A 47 -3.84 -0.25 4.65
N PHE A 48 -4.86 0.49 5.10
CA PHE A 48 -5.77 0.13 6.19
C PHE A 48 -7.21 0.12 5.66
N GLY A 49 -8.06 -0.74 6.23
CA GLY A 49 -9.50 -0.73 5.91
C GLY A 49 -9.96 -1.63 4.76
N HIS A 50 -9.05 -2.29 4.03
CA HIS A 50 -9.46 -3.20 2.97
C HIS A 50 -8.64 -4.50 2.95
N ASN A 51 -9.16 -5.53 3.62
CA ASN A 51 -8.80 -6.91 3.35
C ASN A 51 -10.07 -7.77 3.40
N ARG A 52 -10.62 -8.09 2.23
CA ARG A 52 -11.76 -9.02 2.10
C ARG A 52 -11.33 -10.49 1.94
N GLY A 53 -10.03 -10.81 2.08
CA GLY A 53 -9.51 -12.17 1.91
C GLY A 53 -10.00 -12.86 0.63
N ASN A 54 -10.07 -14.19 0.66
CA ASN A 54 -10.82 -15.00 -0.33
C ASN A 54 -12.33 -14.81 -0.10
N ASP A 55 -12.87 -13.66 -0.47
CA ASP A 55 -14.30 -13.42 -0.42
C ASP A 55 -14.98 -14.34 -1.46
N ARG A 56 -16.00 -15.08 -1.04
CA ARG A 56 -16.64 -16.10 -1.90
C ARG A 56 -17.45 -15.41 -3.00
N ILE A 57 -17.00 -15.53 -4.25
CA ILE A 57 -17.81 -15.12 -5.41
C ILE A 57 -18.96 -16.13 -5.57
N ILE A 58 -20.21 -15.68 -5.41
CA ILE A 58 -21.41 -16.48 -5.69
C ILE A 58 -21.98 -16.04 -7.04
N TYR A 59 -21.91 -16.91 -8.04
CA TYR A 59 -22.64 -16.73 -9.29
C TYR A 59 -24.04 -17.33 -9.16
N ARG A 60 -25.09 -16.53 -9.43
CA ARG A 60 -26.47 -16.99 -9.60
C ARG A 60 -26.93 -16.58 -11.00
N HIS A 61 -27.40 -17.55 -11.78
CA HIS A 61 -28.13 -17.28 -13.02
C HIS A 61 -29.52 -17.88 -12.88
N GLU A 62 -30.55 -17.13 -13.28
CA GLU A 62 -31.93 -17.61 -13.29
C GLU A 62 -32.22 -18.25 -14.63
N ILE A 63 -32.77 -19.47 -14.61
CA ILE A 63 -33.21 -20.16 -15.82
C ILE A 63 -34.72 -19.90 -15.94
N SER A 64 -35.15 -19.20 -16.99
CA SER A 64 -36.58 -19.08 -17.32
C SER A 64 -37.06 -20.42 -17.86
N GLN A 65 -38.19 -20.91 -17.33
CA GLN A 65 -38.96 -22.01 -17.93
C GLN A 65 -39.75 -21.52 -19.15
#